data_AF-A0A8T3TD67-F1
#
_entry.id   AF-A0A8T3TD67-F1
#
_cell.length_a   1.000
_cell.length_b   1.000
_cell.length_c   1.000
_cell.angle_alpha   90.00
_cell.angle_beta   90.00
_cell.angle_gamma   90.00
#
_symmetry.space_group_name_H-M   'P 1'
#
loop_
_entity.id
_entity.type
_entity.pdbx_description
1 polymer ?
#
loop_
_entity_poly.entity_id
_entity_poly.type
_entity_poly.pdbx_seq_one_letter_code
_entity_poly.pdbx_strand_id
1 'polypeptide(L)'
;MTEVSAQAPPNDLAPEQLRLRPGADGVGVELDPASAGWRHLSFRITQLGEGEHLALVGDSREHLVVTISGGGASVLASDGPVVRLDGRPSPFEALPWACYLPAGVGATVTGHTAAGSHASILAIADAPSSGRETADLPLRITPADVRVEVRGAGTATRQVNHIVTPEFPADRLLVVEVLTPGGNWSSWPPHKHDRDDMPHEAVLEEVYYYRMRRPEGWALQRLYRRDGSRDAIWAVRDGEVVLVTDGYHPFAAAHGYDAYYLNALAGDRRTMACSDDPDLAWTRAAWARVAPDRRVPLVPPASPDSASPSSVSPDSASALSPVDGRDASGVPGS
;
A
#
# COMPACT_ATOMS: atom_id res chain seq x y z
N MET A 1 -13.72 -7.98 23.36
CA MET A 1 -13.62 -9.03 22.33
C MET A 1 -14.66 -8.70 21.27
N THR A 2 -14.22 -8.29 20.09
CA THR A 2 -15.12 -8.08 18.95
C THR A 2 -15.63 -9.43 18.46
N GLU A 3 -16.92 -9.52 18.16
CA GLU A 3 -17.55 -10.74 17.63
C GLU A 3 -17.03 -11.01 16.21
N VAL A 4 -16.54 -12.23 15.95
CA VAL A 4 -16.07 -12.64 14.61
C VAL A 4 -17.29 -13.05 13.80
N SER A 5 -17.54 -12.39 12.67
CA SER A 5 -18.64 -12.80 11.78
C SER A 5 -18.31 -14.08 11.04
N ALA A 6 -19.29 -14.99 10.93
CA ALA A 6 -19.17 -16.23 10.18
C ALA A 6 -19.06 -16.02 8.66
N GLN A 7 -19.53 -14.88 8.14
CA GLN A 7 -19.52 -14.55 6.71
C GLN A 7 -19.52 -13.04 6.46
N ALA A 8 -19.16 -12.63 5.25
CA ALA A 8 -19.34 -11.26 4.79
C ALA A 8 -20.82 -10.83 4.93
N PRO A 9 -21.09 -9.56 5.28
CA PRO A 9 -22.46 -9.06 5.35
C PRO A 9 -23.12 -9.19 3.96
N PRO A 10 -24.44 -9.47 3.90
CA PRO A 10 -25.16 -9.40 2.65
C PRO A 10 -24.96 -8.03 2.01
N ASN A 11 -24.54 -8.04 0.74
CA ASN A 11 -24.30 -6.83 -0.03
C ASN A 11 -25.17 -6.86 -1.29
N ASP A 12 -26.07 -5.89 -1.39
CA ASP A 12 -27.04 -5.72 -2.47
C ASP A 12 -26.70 -4.55 -3.41
N LEU A 13 -25.48 -3.99 -3.29
CA LEU A 13 -25.00 -2.97 -4.20
C LEU A 13 -25.00 -3.49 -5.64
N ALA A 14 -25.52 -2.67 -6.55
CA ALA A 14 -25.47 -2.95 -7.97
C ALA A 14 -24.02 -2.93 -8.48
N PRO A 15 -23.69 -3.63 -9.58
CA PRO A 15 -22.34 -3.63 -10.15
C PRO A 15 -21.75 -2.24 -10.41
N GLU A 16 -22.58 -1.23 -10.71
CA GLU A 16 -22.14 0.14 -10.93
C GLU A 16 -21.70 0.83 -9.63
N GLN A 17 -22.27 0.45 -8.49
CA GLN A 17 -21.94 1.00 -7.17
C GLN A 17 -20.65 0.40 -6.59
N LEU A 18 -20.25 -0.79 -7.07
CA LEU A 18 -19.01 -1.46 -6.67
C LEU A 18 -17.78 -0.93 -7.41
N ARG A 19 -17.94 0.00 -8.35
CA ARG A 19 -16.86 0.65 -9.09
C ARG A 19 -16.94 2.16 -8.91
N LEU A 20 -15.98 2.72 -8.20
CA LEU A 20 -15.85 4.15 -7.99
C LEU A 20 -14.91 4.75 -9.02
N ARG A 21 -15.28 5.92 -9.53
CA ARG A 21 -14.45 6.73 -10.41
C ARG A 21 -13.90 7.92 -9.63
N PRO A 22 -12.74 8.48 -10.03
CA PRO A 22 -12.27 9.73 -9.47
C PRO A 22 -13.32 10.83 -9.55
N GLY A 23 -13.30 11.72 -8.55
CA GLY A 23 -14.15 12.90 -8.47
C GLY A 23 -13.83 13.93 -9.54
N ALA A 24 -14.46 15.10 -9.43
CA ALA A 24 -14.31 16.18 -10.40
C ALA A 24 -12.88 16.74 -10.50
N ASP A 25 -12.06 16.54 -9.46
CA ASP A 25 -10.64 16.86 -9.41
C ASP A 25 -9.76 15.86 -10.20
N GLY A 26 -10.34 14.74 -10.66
CA GLY A 26 -9.66 13.70 -11.41
C GLY A 26 -8.81 12.75 -10.56
N VAL A 27 -8.83 12.87 -9.23
CA VAL A 27 -8.02 12.05 -8.32
C VAL A 27 -8.82 11.51 -7.14
N GLY A 28 -9.68 12.34 -6.53
CA GLY A 28 -10.35 12.02 -5.28
C GLY A 28 -11.27 10.81 -5.38
N VAL A 29 -11.10 9.85 -4.48
CA VAL A 29 -12.06 8.77 -4.23
C VAL A 29 -12.23 8.66 -2.72
N GLU A 30 -13.45 8.46 -2.25
CA GLU A 30 -13.75 8.26 -0.85
C GLU A 30 -14.77 7.14 -0.69
N LEU A 31 -14.52 6.28 0.28
CA LEU A 31 -15.32 5.12 0.61
C LEU A 31 -15.33 4.95 2.12
N ASP A 32 -16.51 4.77 2.68
CA ASP A 32 -16.73 4.44 4.09
C ASP A 32 -17.49 3.11 4.21
N PRO A 33 -17.52 2.49 5.41
CA PRO A 33 -18.20 1.22 5.59
C PRO A 33 -19.68 1.21 5.22
N ALA A 34 -20.40 2.31 5.48
CA ALA A 34 -21.83 2.39 5.19
C ALA A 34 -22.09 2.46 3.68
N SER A 35 -21.31 3.26 2.95
CA SER A 35 -21.41 3.34 1.48
C SER A 35 -20.91 2.06 0.78
N ALA A 36 -19.96 1.34 1.39
CA ALA A 36 -19.48 0.05 0.91
C ALA A 36 -20.44 -1.12 1.18
N GLY A 37 -21.35 -0.97 2.15
CA GLY A 37 -22.18 -2.07 2.64
C GLY A 37 -21.36 -3.13 3.39
N TRP A 38 -20.33 -2.71 4.13
CA TRP A 38 -19.52 -3.58 4.99
C TRP A 38 -19.28 -2.95 6.38
N ARG A 39 -18.35 -3.48 7.19
CA ARG A 39 -18.25 -3.15 8.62
C ARG A 39 -17.05 -2.30 9.02
N HIS A 40 -15.90 -2.42 8.36
CA HIS A 40 -14.64 -1.93 8.92
C HIS A 40 -13.93 -0.90 8.05
N LEU A 41 -13.62 -1.27 6.81
CA LEU A 41 -12.67 -0.57 5.96
C LEU A 41 -13.25 0.77 5.47
N SER A 42 -12.56 1.86 5.73
CA SER A 42 -12.67 3.07 4.91
C SER A 42 -11.45 3.19 4.02
N PHE A 43 -11.62 3.83 2.87
CA PHE A 43 -10.53 4.07 1.94
C PHE A 43 -10.71 5.39 1.21
N ARG A 44 -9.62 6.13 1.04
CA ARG A 44 -9.63 7.35 0.23
C ARG A 44 -8.35 7.51 -0.57
N ILE A 45 -8.50 8.12 -1.75
CA ILE A 45 -7.42 8.66 -2.55
C ILE A 45 -7.54 10.18 -2.51
N THR A 46 -6.42 10.86 -2.30
CA THR A 46 -6.38 12.31 -2.21
C THR A 46 -5.12 12.84 -2.88
N GLN A 47 -5.23 14.04 -3.46
CA GLN A 47 -4.08 14.80 -3.92
C GLN A 47 -3.80 15.93 -2.92
N LEU A 48 -2.54 16.12 -2.54
CA LEU A 48 -2.08 17.25 -1.74
C LEU A 48 -0.87 17.91 -2.40
N GLY A 49 -1.02 19.18 -2.76
CA GLY A 49 0.07 20.05 -3.18
C GLY A 49 0.98 20.45 -2.02
N GLU A 50 1.99 21.27 -2.31
CA GLU A 50 2.93 21.79 -1.31
C GLU A 50 2.19 22.55 -0.19
N GLY A 51 2.30 22.07 1.04
CA GLY A 51 1.69 22.70 2.23
C GLY A 51 0.18 22.46 2.38
N GLU A 52 -0.48 21.90 1.37
CA GLU A 52 -1.86 21.44 1.51
C GLU A 52 -1.93 20.28 2.50
N HIS A 53 -3.01 20.22 3.28
CA HIS A 53 -3.10 19.25 4.36
C HIS A 53 -4.53 18.75 4.57
N LEU A 54 -4.61 17.58 5.19
CA LEU A 54 -5.84 16.99 5.72
C LEU A 54 -5.62 16.51 7.15
N ALA A 55 -6.69 16.50 7.93
CA ALA A 55 -6.69 15.95 9.28
C ALA A 55 -7.19 14.50 9.26
N LEU A 56 -6.51 13.65 10.02
CA LEU A 56 -6.94 12.31 10.41
C LEU A 56 -7.42 12.39 11.85
N VAL A 57 -8.65 11.93 12.09
CA VAL A 57 -9.27 12.01 13.41
C VAL A 57 -8.64 10.96 14.32
N GLY A 58 -8.21 11.38 15.50
CA GLY A 58 -7.72 10.50 16.57
C GLY A 58 -8.86 9.91 17.39
N ASP A 59 -9.73 9.15 16.74
CA ASP A 59 -10.83 8.44 17.37
C ASP A 59 -10.46 6.95 17.56
N SER A 60 -11.45 6.08 17.69
CA SER A 60 -11.24 4.64 17.84
C SER A 60 -10.83 3.94 16.53
N ARG A 61 -10.07 4.59 15.64
CA ARG A 61 -9.66 4.05 14.33
C ARG A 61 -8.16 4.09 14.14
N GLU A 62 -7.61 3.01 13.59
CA GLU A 62 -6.24 3.01 13.06
C GLU A 62 -6.23 3.65 11.66
N HIS A 63 -5.10 4.24 11.26
CA HIS A 63 -4.93 4.81 9.92
C HIS A 63 -3.64 4.32 9.27
N LEU A 64 -3.64 4.18 7.96
CA LEU A 64 -2.44 3.99 7.15
C LEU A 64 -2.42 5.01 6.02
N VAL A 65 -1.36 5.82 5.95
CA VAL A 65 -1.10 6.74 4.83
C VAL A 65 -0.04 6.12 3.93
N VAL A 66 -0.31 5.96 2.63
CA VAL A 66 0.61 5.38 1.64
C VAL A 66 0.87 6.37 0.51
N THR A 67 2.13 6.58 0.13
CA THR A 67 2.49 7.39 -1.03
C THR A 67 2.27 6.61 -2.33
N ILE A 68 1.32 7.07 -3.16
CA ILE A 68 1.08 6.48 -4.48
C ILE A 68 2.06 7.08 -5.49
N SER A 69 2.10 8.40 -5.61
CA SER A 69 3.04 9.11 -6.48
C SER A 69 3.20 10.58 -6.07
N GLY A 70 4.24 11.26 -6.55
CA GLY A 70 4.51 12.67 -6.29
C GLY A 70 5.62 12.89 -5.26
N GLY A 71 5.62 14.07 -4.62
CA GLY A 71 6.68 14.53 -3.73
C GLY A 71 6.72 13.93 -2.31
N GLY A 72 5.69 13.21 -1.89
CA GLY A 72 5.56 12.61 -0.55
C GLY A 72 4.75 13.46 0.42
N ALA A 73 4.84 13.14 1.71
CA ALA A 73 4.07 13.81 2.75
C ALA A 73 4.82 13.88 4.10
N SER A 74 4.40 14.80 4.96
CA SER A 74 4.70 14.77 6.39
C SER A 74 3.45 14.38 7.15
N VAL A 75 3.57 13.44 8.08
CA VAL A 75 2.49 13.06 9.00
C VAL A 75 2.88 13.53 10.39
N LEU A 76 2.20 14.56 10.88
CA LEU A 76 2.37 15.08 12.25
C LEU A 76 1.27 14.49 13.13
N ALA A 77 1.61 13.53 13.98
CA ALA A 77 0.68 13.02 14.99
C ALA A 77 0.41 14.09 16.06
N SER A 78 -0.81 14.13 16.60
CA SER A 78 -1.29 15.21 17.49
C SER A 78 -0.36 15.50 18.68
N ASP A 79 0.28 14.47 19.23
CA ASP A 79 1.24 14.58 20.35
C ASP A 79 2.56 13.82 20.05
N GLY A 80 2.91 13.64 18.78
CA GLY A 80 3.99 12.75 18.34
C GLY A 80 5.02 13.38 17.40
N PRO A 81 6.04 12.60 16.99
CA PRO A 81 7.03 13.06 16.03
C PRO A 81 6.42 13.26 14.65
N VAL A 82 7.05 14.13 13.84
CA VAL A 82 6.75 14.21 12.41
C VAL A 82 7.36 13.01 11.71
N VAL A 83 6.52 12.16 11.10
CA VAL A 83 6.95 11.09 10.21
C VAL A 83 7.02 11.62 8.79
N ARG A 84 8.22 11.63 8.21
CA ARG A 84 8.43 11.98 6.79
C ARG A 84 8.19 10.76 5.92
N LEU A 85 7.33 10.89 4.93
CA LEU A 85 7.15 9.92 3.85
C LEU A 85 7.73 10.55 2.61
N ASP A 86 8.84 10.00 2.13
CA ASP A 86 9.38 10.51 0.88
C ASP A 86 8.44 10.11 -0.26
N GLY A 87 8.47 10.89 -1.33
CA GLY A 87 7.69 10.61 -2.51
C GLY A 87 8.21 9.42 -3.30
N ARG A 88 7.46 9.06 -4.33
CA ARG A 88 7.95 8.27 -5.45
C ARG A 88 7.39 8.84 -6.75
N PRO A 89 8.14 8.81 -7.88
CA PRO A 89 7.62 9.32 -9.16
C PRO A 89 6.32 8.62 -9.59
N SER A 90 6.29 7.29 -9.50
CA SER A 90 5.10 6.49 -9.76
C SER A 90 5.24 5.11 -9.08
N PRO A 91 4.14 4.36 -8.88
CA PRO A 91 4.23 2.98 -8.40
C PRO A 91 5.00 2.05 -9.35
N PHE A 92 5.23 2.49 -10.59
CA PHE A 92 5.92 1.74 -11.62
C PHE A 92 7.42 2.01 -11.70
N GLU A 93 7.95 2.84 -10.79
CA GLU A 93 9.33 3.30 -10.78
C GLU A 93 10.01 3.09 -9.42
N ALA A 94 9.27 3.15 -8.30
CA ALA A 94 9.83 2.91 -6.97
C ALA A 94 8.80 2.32 -5.99
N LEU A 95 9.32 1.67 -4.95
CA LEU A 95 8.54 1.14 -3.83
C LEU A 95 7.94 2.28 -2.97
N PRO A 96 6.83 2.03 -2.24
CA PRO A 96 6.10 3.07 -1.54
C PRO A 96 6.77 3.46 -0.23
N TRP A 97 6.36 4.63 0.27
CA TRP A 97 6.48 4.99 1.68
C TRP A 97 5.11 4.91 2.33
N ALA A 98 5.05 4.56 3.61
CA ALA A 98 3.82 4.60 4.36
C ALA A 98 4.02 5.00 5.84
N CYS A 99 2.96 5.50 6.47
CA CYS A 99 2.90 5.77 7.90
C CYS A 99 1.68 5.05 8.47
N TYR A 100 1.91 4.13 9.41
CA TYR A 100 0.85 3.54 10.23
C TYR A 100 0.65 4.37 11.49
N LEU A 101 -0.61 4.67 11.82
CA LEU A 101 -1.05 5.37 13.01
C LEU A 101 -1.97 4.43 13.81
N PRO A 102 -1.61 4.05 15.04
CA PRO A 102 -2.48 3.20 15.85
C PRO A 102 -3.76 3.93 16.26
N ALA A 103 -4.77 3.16 16.69
CA ALA A 103 -6.05 3.71 17.10
C ALA A 103 -5.90 4.73 18.24
N GLY A 104 -6.67 5.82 18.18
CA GLY A 104 -6.59 6.95 19.12
C GLY A 104 -5.58 8.03 18.72
N VAL A 105 -4.73 7.78 17.72
CA VAL A 105 -3.72 8.76 17.28
C VAL A 105 -4.25 9.59 16.12
N GLY A 106 -4.59 10.85 16.39
CA GLY A 106 -4.90 11.85 15.37
C GLY A 106 -3.63 12.35 14.68
N ALA A 107 -3.78 12.86 13.46
CA ALA A 107 -2.65 13.42 12.72
C ALA A 107 -3.06 14.50 11.71
N THR A 108 -2.12 15.37 11.37
CA THR A 108 -2.19 16.23 10.19
C THR A 108 -1.25 15.67 9.13
N VAL A 109 -1.77 15.37 7.95
CA VAL A 109 -0.99 14.94 6.78
C VAL A 109 -0.81 16.13 5.87
N THR A 110 0.43 16.53 5.62
CA THR A 110 0.80 17.66 4.74
C THR A 110 1.52 17.14 3.50
N GLY A 111 1.05 17.51 2.32
CA GLY A 111 1.65 17.14 1.04
C GLY A 111 2.91 17.96 0.73
N HIS A 112 3.83 17.32 0.01
CA HIS A 112 5.02 17.97 -0.57
C HIS A 112 5.02 17.82 -2.08
N THR A 113 5.64 18.77 -2.77
CA THR A 113 5.93 18.71 -4.20
C THR A 113 7.44 18.77 -4.41
N ALA A 114 8.05 17.64 -4.78
CA ALA A 114 9.47 17.62 -5.12
C ALA A 114 9.72 18.35 -6.44
N ALA A 115 10.92 18.92 -6.62
CA ALA A 115 11.28 19.62 -7.85
C ALA A 115 11.14 18.67 -9.07
N GLY A 116 10.37 19.10 -10.08
CA GLY A 116 10.08 18.27 -11.26
C GLY A 116 9.07 17.14 -11.03
N SER A 117 8.43 17.10 -9.86
CA SER A 117 7.33 16.19 -9.54
C SER A 117 5.98 16.90 -9.59
N HIS A 118 4.91 16.14 -9.41
CA HIS A 118 3.54 16.64 -9.28
C HIS A 118 3.10 16.60 -7.80
N ALA A 119 1.92 17.16 -7.52
CA ALA A 119 1.29 17.10 -6.20
C ALA A 119 1.15 15.64 -5.72
N SER A 120 1.27 15.40 -4.43
CA SER A 120 1.32 14.05 -3.89
C SER A 120 -0.03 13.38 -3.91
N ILE A 121 -0.10 12.23 -4.57
CA ILE A 121 -1.26 11.33 -4.53
C ILE A 121 -1.02 10.35 -3.39
N LEU A 122 -1.92 10.36 -2.41
CA LEU A 122 -1.87 9.53 -1.22
C LEU A 122 -3.08 8.61 -1.18
N ALA A 123 -2.87 7.36 -0.77
CA ALA A 123 -3.94 6.48 -0.34
C ALA A 123 -4.00 6.47 1.17
N ILE A 124 -5.20 6.56 1.73
CA ILE A 124 -5.43 6.47 3.17
C ILE A 124 -6.46 5.38 3.39
N ALA A 125 -6.09 4.38 4.20
CA ALA A 125 -6.99 3.33 4.66
C ALA A 125 -7.15 3.46 6.17
N ASP A 126 -8.35 3.24 6.67
CA ASP A 126 -8.62 3.27 8.11
C ASP A 126 -9.69 2.25 8.51
N ALA A 127 -9.62 1.78 9.74
CA ALA A 127 -10.54 0.78 10.27
C ALA A 127 -10.77 1.00 11.78
N PRO A 128 -11.97 0.68 12.30
CA PRO A 128 -12.24 0.78 13.73
C PRO A 128 -11.41 -0.26 14.50
N SER A 129 -10.92 0.11 15.67
CA SER A 129 -10.15 -0.78 16.51
C SER A 129 -10.93 -2.06 16.86
N SER A 130 -10.26 -3.21 16.83
CA SER A 130 -10.78 -4.47 17.37
C SER A 130 -10.47 -4.66 18.85
N GLY A 131 -9.65 -3.77 19.43
CA GLY A 131 -9.04 -3.90 20.76
C GLY A 131 -7.82 -4.81 20.78
N ARG A 132 -7.23 -5.12 19.61
CA ARG A 132 -5.96 -5.85 19.49
C ARG A 132 -4.80 -4.97 19.96
N GLU A 133 -3.77 -5.60 20.52
CA GLU A 133 -2.49 -4.94 20.77
C GLU A 133 -1.78 -4.57 19.45
N THR A 134 -1.40 -3.31 19.31
CA THR A 134 -0.72 -2.76 18.13
C THR A 134 0.54 -2.00 18.54
N ALA A 135 1.20 -1.34 17.59
CA ALA A 135 2.20 -0.34 17.95
C ALA A 135 1.62 0.76 18.84
N ASP A 136 2.43 1.29 19.77
CA ASP A 136 2.05 2.40 20.66
C ASP A 136 2.22 3.78 20.00
N LEU A 137 3.08 3.87 18.99
CA LEU A 137 3.46 5.11 18.31
C LEU A 137 3.36 4.96 16.80
N PRO A 138 3.27 6.08 16.05
CA PRO A 138 3.28 6.04 14.59
C PRO A 138 4.52 5.31 14.06
N LEU A 139 4.34 4.43 13.08
CA LEU A 139 5.41 3.67 12.45
C LEU A 139 5.61 4.11 11.00
N ARG A 140 6.85 4.49 10.68
CA ARG A 140 7.29 4.75 9.31
C ARG A 140 7.62 3.43 8.62
N ILE A 141 7.09 3.24 7.42
CA ILE A 141 7.39 2.11 6.52
C ILE A 141 8.12 2.71 5.32
N THR A 142 9.35 2.27 5.11
CA THR A 142 10.22 2.71 4.02
C THR A 142 10.24 1.70 2.89
N PRO A 143 10.69 2.08 1.68
CA PRO A 143 10.98 1.15 0.59
C PRO A 143 11.82 -0.07 0.98
N ALA A 144 12.72 0.06 1.97
CA ALA A 144 13.57 -1.02 2.45
C ALA A 144 12.82 -2.03 3.34
N ASP A 145 11.72 -1.61 3.96
CA ASP A 145 10.88 -2.47 4.81
C ASP A 145 9.86 -3.28 3.98
N VAL A 146 9.62 -2.87 2.74
CA VAL A 146 8.63 -3.49 1.85
C VAL A 146 9.22 -4.74 1.19
N ARG A 147 8.76 -5.91 1.62
CA ARG A 147 9.16 -7.18 1.00
C ARG A 147 8.56 -7.31 -0.41
N VAL A 148 9.43 -7.47 -1.40
CA VAL A 148 9.04 -7.77 -2.79
C VAL A 148 8.99 -9.28 -3.02
N GLU A 149 7.88 -9.77 -3.55
CA GLU A 149 7.66 -11.17 -3.91
C GLU A 149 7.29 -11.29 -5.39
N VAL A 150 7.93 -12.21 -6.11
CA VAL A 150 7.46 -12.65 -7.43
C VAL A 150 6.52 -13.83 -7.23
N ARG A 151 5.25 -13.64 -7.59
CA ARG A 151 4.20 -14.66 -7.40
C ARG A 151 3.62 -15.10 -8.74
N GLY A 152 3.38 -16.41 -8.87
CA GLY A 152 2.82 -17.03 -10.08
C GLY A 152 3.87 -17.46 -11.09
N ALA A 153 3.40 -17.88 -12.27
CA ALA A 153 4.26 -18.31 -13.38
C ALA A 153 3.61 -17.98 -14.73
N GLY A 154 4.42 -17.87 -15.79
CA GLY A 154 3.95 -17.52 -17.14
C GLY A 154 3.11 -16.24 -17.13
N THR A 155 1.96 -16.25 -17.79
CA THR A 155 1.03 -15.11 -17.82
C THR A 155 0.30 -14.87 -16.50
N ALA A 156 0.49 -15.69 -15.46
CA ALA A 156 -0.01 -15.41 -14.10
C ALA A 156 1.04 -14.77 -13.18
N THR A 157 2.22 -14.44 -13.71
CA THR A 157 3.32 -13.83 -12.94
C THR A 157 3.01 -12.36 -12.65
N ARG A 158 3.16 -11.98 -11.38
CA ARG A 158 3.07 -10.60 -10.90
C ARG A 158 4.12 -10.28 -9.82
N GLN A 159 4.38 -9.00 -9.62
CA GLN A 159 5.12 -8.51 -8.45
C GLN A 159 4.14 -8.17 -7.34
N VAL A 160 4.41 -8.62 -6.13
CA VAL A 160 3.64 -8.30 -4.91
C VAL A 160 4.56 -7.60 -3.92
N ASN A 161 4.20 -6.39 -3.50
CA ASN A 161 4.97 -5.61 -2.52
C ASN A 161 4.15 -5.54 -1.23
N HIS A 162 4.68 -6.15 -0.18
CA HIS A 162 4.01 -6.32 1.11
C HIS A 162 4.23 -5.09 2.00
N ILE A 163 3.22 -4.23 2.19
CA ILE A 163 3.34 -2.97 2.95
C ILE A 163 2.96 -3.18 4.42
N VAL A 164 1.76 -3.70 4.68
CA VAL A 164 1.26 -4.05 6.03
C VAL A 164 0.86 -5.52 6.02
N THR A 165 1.73 -6.39 6.52
CA THR A 165 1.54 -7.85 6.57
C THR A 165 0.81 -8.30 7.83
N PRO A 166 0.30 -9.54 7.91
CA PRO A 166 -0.28 -10.08 9.15
C PRO A 166 0.64 -10.03 10.38
N GLU A 167 1.96 -9.96 10.20
CA GLU A 167 2.94 -9.86 11.29
C GLU A 167 3.22 -8.41 11.70
N PHE A 168 2.92 -7.42 10.85
CA PHE A 168 3.08 -6.01 11.19
C PHE A 168 2.16 -5.64 12.38
N PRO A 169 2.57 -4.80 13.33
CA PRO A 169 1.80 -4.51 14.54
C PRO A 169 0.64 -3.51 14.30
N ALA A 170 -0.30 -3.88 13.44
CA ALA A 170 -1.55 -3.16 13.18
C ALA A 170 -2.79 -3.95 13.65
N ASP A 171 -3.95 -3.29 13.74
CA ASP A 171 -5.15 -3.84 14.36
C ASP A 171 -5.91 -4.79 13.41
N ARG A 172 -6.45 -4.23 12.32
CA ARG A 172 -7.23 -4.91 11.27
C ARG A 172 -6.62 -4.75 9.90
N LEU A 173 -6.00 -3.60 9.64
CA LEU A 173 -5.50 -3.25 8.32
C LEU A 173 -4.42 -4.24 7.83
N LEU A 174 -4.58 -4.63 6.57
CA LEU A 174 -3.63 -5.35 5.74
C LEU A 174 -3.53 -4.61 4.41
N VAL A 175 -2.32 -4.31 3.96
CA VAL A 175 -2.13 -3.50 2.74
C VAL A 175 -1.00 -4.07 1.90
N VAL A 176 -1.29 -4.27 0.62
CA VAL A 176 -0.38 -4.83 -0.37
C VAL A 176 -0.57 -4.09 -1.68
N GLU A 177 0.50 -3.90 -2.44
CA GLU A 177 0.39 -3.43 -3.82
C GLU A 177 0.91 -4.49 -4.79
N VAL A 178 0.32 -4.53 -5.98
CA VAL A 178 0.63 -5.53 -6.99
C VAL A 178 0.88 -4.87 -8.34
N LEU A 179 1.99 -5.22 -8.97
CA LEU A 179 2.25 -4.87 -10.36
C LEU A 179 2.02 -6.08 -11.27
N THR A 180 1.12 -5.92 -12.23
CA THR A 180 0.75 -6.96 -13.20
C THR A 180 1.22 -6.52 -14.59
N PRO A 181 2.20 -7.22 -15.20
CA PRO A 181 2.66 -6.89 -16.55
C PRO A 181 1.53 -6.93 -17.57
N GLY A 182 1.59 -6.10 -18.61
CA GLY A 182 0.56 -6.09 -19.66
C GLY A 182 0.35 -7.47 -20.30
N GLY A 183 -0.90 -7.90 -20.40
CA GLY A 183 -1.32 -9.23 -20.86
C GLY A 183 -1.27 -10.34 -19.80
N ASN A 184 -0.79 -10.05 -18.58
CA ASN A 184 -0.79 -11.00 -17.48
C ASN A 184 -2.08 -10.91 -16.65
N TRP A 185 -2.32 -11.99 -15.90
CA TRP A 185 -3.36 -12.15 -14.91
C TRP A 185 -2.77 -12.08 -13.52
N SER A 186 -3.47 -11.42 -12.62
CA SER A 186 -3.21 -11.45 -11.18
C SER A 186 -4.51 -11.68 -10.42
N SER A 187 -4.44 -11.76 -9.09
CA SER A 187 -5.51 -12.38 -8.29
C SER A 187 -5.98 -13.72 -8.87
N TRP A 188 -5.04 -14.46 -9.49
CA TRP A 188 -5.23 -15.76 -10.13
C TRP A 188 -4.39 -16.84 -9.42
N PRO A 189 -4.87 -18.09 -9.20
CA PRO A 189 -6.27 -18.52 -9.36
C PRO A 189 -7.23 -17.56 -8.65
N PRO A 190 -8.48 -17.41 -9.16
CA PRO A 190 -9.45 -16.58 -8.49
C PRO A 190 -9.61 -17.07 -7.06
N HIS A 191 -9.62 -16.16 -6.09
CA HIS A 191 -9.78 -16.49 -4.68
C HIS A 191 -10.82 -15.57 -4.04
N LYS A 192 -11.30 -15.95 -2.87
CA LYS A 192 -12.25 -15.20 -2.05
C LYS A 192 -11.88 -15.27 -0.57
N HIS A 193 -12.44 -14.34 0.19
CA HIS A 193 -12.26 -14.20 1.63
C HIS A 193 -13.57 -13.66 2.24
N ASP A 194 -14.66 -14.40 2.03
CA ASP A 194 -16.03 -14.00 2.41
C ASP A 194 -16.69 -14.91 3.46
N ARG A 195 -15.95 -15.91 3.99
CA ARG A 195 -16.39 -16.83 5.06
C ARG A 195 -15.32 -17.00 6.13
N ASP A 196 -15.74 -17.15 7.39
CA ASP A 196 -14.86 -17.57 8.47
C ASP A 196 -14.77 -19.10 8.51
N ASP A 197 -13.80 -19.66 7.80
CA ASP A 197 -13.47 -21.09 7.76
C ASP A 197 -11.97 -21.28 8.03
N MET A 198 -11.51 -20.78 9.17
CA MET A 198 -10.09 -20.83 9.53
C MET A 198 -9.58 -22.27 9.70
N PRO A 199 -8.34 -22.57 9.24
CA PRO A 199 -7.34 -21.63 8.72
C PRO A 199 -7.43 -21.36 7.21
N HIS A 200 -8.44 -21.89 6.52
CA HIS A 200 -8.53 -21.85 5.05
C HIS A 200 -9.00 -20.50 4.52
N GLU A 201 -9.93 -19.85 5.22
CA GLU A 201 -10.53 -18.59 4.78
C GLU A 201 -10.90 -17.71 5.98
N ALA A 202 -10.72 -16.41 5.83
CA ALA A 202 -11.24 -15.39 6.74
C ALA A 202 -12.19 -14.45 5.99
N VAL A 203 -13.06 -13.75 6.73
CA VAL A 203 -13.86 -12.66 6.18
C VAL A 203 -13.02 -11.38 6.13
N LEU A 204 -12.69 -10.92 4.92
CA LEU A 204 -11.94 -9.68 4.68
C LEU A 204 -12.71 -8.79 3.71
N GLU A 205 -12.80 -7.52 4.05
CA GLU A 205 -13.24 -6.47 3.15
C GLU A 205 -12.03 -6.04 2.33
N GLU A 206 -12.17 -5.84 1.01
CA GLU A 206 -11.03 -5.46 0.17
C GLU A 206 -11.41 -4.41 -0.87
N VAL A 207 -10.56 -3.41 -1.04
CA VAL A 207 -10.59 -2.48 -2.18
C VAL A 207 -9.46 -2.78 -3.14
N TYR A 208 -9.66 -2.43 -4.41
CA TYR A 208 -8.63 -2.38 -5.44
C TYR A 208 -8.58 -0.97 -6.01
N TYR A 209 -7.51 -0.22 -5.74
CA TYR A 209 -7.26 1.08 -6.38
C TYR A 209 -6.28 0.92 -7.54
N TYR A 210 -6.67 1.31 -8.75
CA TYR A 210 -5.89 1.02 -9.95
C TYR A 210 -5.02 2.20 -10.41
N ARG A 211 -3.82 1.87 -10.87
CA ARG A 211 -3.01 2.76 -11.73
C ARG A 211 -2.60 2.03 -12.99
N MET A 212 -2.47 2.78 -14.09
CA MET A 212 -1.99 2.26 -15.37
C MET A 212 -0.68 2.96 -15.71
N ARG A 213 0.35 2.21 -16.14
CA ARG A 213 1.65 2.82 -16.50
C ARG A 213 1.47 3.85 -17.60
N ARG A 214 0.52 3.60 -18.51
CA ARG A 214 0.02 4.57 -19.47
C ARG A 214 -1.46 4.85 -19.17
N PRO A 215 -1.87 6.10 -18.86
CA PRO A 215 -3.22 6.41 -18.37
C PRO A 215 -4.37 6.01 -19.31
N GLU A 216 -4.13 5.92 -20.62
CA GLU A 216 -5.11 5.45 -21.61
C GLU A 216 -5.37 3.93 -21.54
N GLY A 217 -4.50 3.20 -20.84
CA GLY A 217 -4.62 1.78 -20.56
C GLY A 217 -5.85 1.43 -19.74
N TRP A 218 -6.14 0.14 -19.68
CA TRP A 218 -7.25 -0.41 -18.91
C TRP A 218 -6.94 -1.86 -18.52
N ALA A 219 -7.76 -2.42 -17.64
CA ALA A 219 -7.69 -3.82 -17.24
C ALA A 219 -9.11 -4.37 -17.04
N LEU A 220 -9.25 -5.70 -16.93
CA LEU A 220 -10.49 -6.34 -16.56
C LEU A 220 -10.42 -6.77 -15.09
N GLN A 221 -11.40 -6.33 -14.31
CA GLN A 221 -11.71 -6.90 -12.99
C GLN A 221 -13.03 -7.65 -13.12
N ARG A 222 -13.04 -8.94 -12.75
CA ARG A 222 -14.29 -9.71 -12.59
C ARG A 222 -14.55 -9.89 -11.09
N LEU A 223 -15.81 -9.87 -10.69
CA LEU A 223 -16.26 -10.19 -9.34
C LEU A 223 -17.46 -11.13 -9.45
N TYR A 224 -17.32 -12.38 -8.98
CA TYR A 224 -18.35 -13.38 -9.19
C TYR A 224 -18.49 -14.38 -8.05
N ARG A 225 -19.69 -14.96 -7.93
CA ARG A 225 -19.99 -16.09 -7.05
C ARG A 225 -20.24 -17.33 -7.89
N ARG A 226 -19.89 -18.51 -7.38
CA ARG A 226 -20.10 -19.79 -8.10
C ARG A 226 -21.57 -20.16 -8.29
N ASP A 227 -22.47 -19.64 -7.46
CA ASP A 227 -23.92 -19.84 -7.62
C ASP A 227 -24.55 -18.92 -8.68
N GLY A 228 -23.76 -18.01 -9.28
CA GLY A 228 -24.23 -17.06 -10.29
C GLY A 228 -25.08 -15.91 -9.74
N SER A 229 -25.29 -15.81 -8.42
CA SER A 229 -26.04 -14.70 -7.81
C SER A 229 -25.35 -13.34 -7.98
N ARG A 230 -24.06 -13.35 -8.34
CA ARG A 230 -23.26 -12.20 -8.73
C ARG A 230 -22.26 -12.61 -9.81
N ASP A 231 -22.21 -11.85 -10.91
CA ASP A 231 -21.16 -11.95 -11.93
C ASP A 231 -21.03 -10.58 -12.63
N ALA A 232 -20.14 -9.75 -12.11
CA ALA A 232 -19.84 -8.42 -12.64
C ALA A 232 -18.46 -8.40 -13.27
N ILE A 233 -18.32 -7.65 -14.37
CA ILE A 233 -17.04 -7.42 -15.04
C ILE A 233 -16.92 -5.95 -15.43
N TRP A 234 -15.76 -5.36 -15.13
CA TRP A 234 -15.48 -3.97 -15.48
C TRP A 234 -14.19 -3.85 -16.26
N ALA A 235 -14.21 -3.02 -17.31
CA ALA A 235 -13.01 -2.41 -17.84
C ALA A 235 -12.60 -1.24 -16.91
N VAL A 236 -11.70 -1.53 -15.97
CA VAL A 236 -11.18 -0.57 -14.99
C VAL A 236 -10.08 0.29 -15.60
N ARG A 237 -9.99 1.55 -15.18
CA ARG A 237 -9.05 2.57 -15.70
C ARG A 237 -8.18 3.18 -14.60
N ASP A 238 -7.19 3.98 -14.99
CA ASP A 238 -6.32 4.72 -14.07
C ASP A 238 -7.16 5.57 -13.11
N GLY A 239 -6.85 5.47 -11.80
CA GLY A 239 -7.51 6.22 -10.74
C GLY A 239 -8.82 5.60 -10.22
N GLU A 240 -9.36 4.56 -10.86
CA GLU A 240 -10.62 3.94 -10.39
C GLU A 240 -10.40 3.01 -9.19
N VAL A 241 -11.49 2.75 -8.46
CA VAL A 241 -11.52 1.79 -7.34
C VAL A 241 -12.61 0.74 -7.58
N VAL A 242 -12.34 -0.52 -7.27
CA VAL A 242 -13.37 -1.57 -7.16
C VAL A 242 -13.45 -2.10 -5.74
N LEU A 243 -14.67 -2.32 -5.26
CA LEU A 243 -14.98 -2.92 -3.97
C LEU A 243 -15.21 -4.41 -4.14
N VAL A 244 -14.44 -5.21 -3.42
CA VAL A 244 -14.63 -6.65 -3.30
C VAL A 244 -15.33 -6.91 -1.98
N THR A 245 -16.65 -7.02 -2.06
CA THR A 245 -17.53 -7.23 -0.91
C THR A 245 -17.69 -8.71 -0.57
N ASP A 246 -17.60 -9.58 -1.58
CA ASP A 246 -17.63 -11.04 -1.48
C ASP A 246 -17.25 -11.68 -2.82
N GLY A 247 -17.05 -12.99 -2.84
CA GLY A 247 -16.84 -13.76 -4.06
C GLY A 247 -15.43 -13.68 -4.64
N TYR A 248 -15.26 -14.32 -5.79
CA TYR A 248 -13.99 -14.47 -6.48
C TYR A 248 -13.67 -13.26 -7.35
N HIS A 249 -12.43 -12.77 -7.29
CA HIS A 249 -12.08 -11.46 -7.85
C HIS A 249 -10.77 -11.43 -8.68
N PRO A 250 -10.68 -12.17 -9.80
CA PRO A 250 -9.49 -12.17 -10.64
C PRO A 250 -9.33 -10.87 -11.44
N PHE A 251 -8.08 -10.55 -11.78
CA PHE A 251 -7.69 -9.35 -12.51
C PHE A 251 -6.86 -9.69 -13.76
N ALA A 252 -7.10 -9.01 -14.87
CA ALA A 252 -6.34 -9.18 -16.11
C ALA A 252 -5.91 -7.82 -16.69
N ALA A 253 -4.60 -7.58 -16.77
CA ALA A 253 -4.06 -6.39 -17.39
C ALA A 253 -4.24 -6.45 -18.92
N ALA A 254 -4.67 -5.36 -19.56
CA ALA A 254 -4.78 -5.32 -21.00
C ALA A 254 -3.42 -5.58 -21.68
N HIS A 255 -3.47 -6.15 -22.88
CA HIS A 255 -2.28 -6.46 -23.65
C HIS A 255 -1.41 -5.20 -23.88
N GLY A 256 -0.15 -5.25 -23.46
CA GLY A 256 0.81 -4.15 -23.65
C GLY A 256 0.70 -2.98 -22.65
N TYR A 257 -0.17 -3.07 -21.64
CA TYR A 257 -0.33 -2.04 -20.60
C TYR A 257 -0.06 -2.64 -19.22
N ASP A 258 1.08 -2.29 -18.63
CA ASP A 258 1.36 -2.67 -17.24
C ASP A 258 0.36 -1.98 -16.30
N ALA A 259 -0.21 -2.77 -15.41
CA ALA A 259 -1.19 -2.31 -14.45
C ALA A 259 -0.66 -2.46 -13.02
N TYR A 260 -1.17 -1.60 -12.16
CA TYR A 260 -0.91 -1.57 -10.74
C TYR A 260 -2.25 -1.58 -10.02
N TYR A 261 -2.30 -2.23 -8.87
CA TYR A 261 -3.31 -1.92 -7.88
C TYR A 261 -2.76 -1.92 -6.46
N LEU A 262 -3.31 -1.04 -5.62
CA LEU A 262 -3.19 -1.10 -4.17
C LEU A 262 -4.43 -1.82 -3.61
N ASN A 263 -4.22 -2.84 -2.80
CA ASN A 263 -5.24 -3.43 -1.96
C ASN A 263 -5.09 -2.93 -0.53
N ALA A 264 -6.19 -2.41 0.00
CA ALA A 264 -6.37 -2.28 1.44
C ALA A 264 -7.46 -3.27 1.86
N LEU A 265 -7.19 -3.99 2.94
CA LEU A 265 -8.11 -4.96 3.52
C LEU A 265 -8.30 -4.70 5.01
N ALA A 266 -9.47 -5.06 5.51
CA ALA A 266 -9.75 -5.13 6.94
C ALA A 266 -10.71 -6.28 7.26
N GLY A 267 -10.57 -6.87 8.45
CA GLY A 267 -11.48 -7.93 8.91
C GLY A 267 -11.39 -8.16 10.41
N ASP A 268 -12.19 -9.10 10.90
CA ASP A 268 -12.17 -9.53 12.31
C ASP A 268 -10.94 -10.38 12.64
N ARG A 269 -10.48 -11.14 11.65
CA ARG A 269 -9.23 -11.87 11.74
C ARG A 269 -8.20 -11.18 10.87
N ARG A 270 -7.05 -10.85 11.46
CA ARG A 270 -5.94 -10.26 10.75
C ARG A 270 -5.04 -11.34 10.15
N THR A 271 -5.40 -11.77 8.93
CA THR A 271 -4.73 -12.82 8.15
C THR A 271 -4.99 -12.57 6.66
N MET A 272 -4.21 -13.22 5.79
CA MET A 272 -4.46 -13.25 4.32
C MET A 272 -5.05 -14.60 3.87
N ALA A 273 -5.73 -15.31 4.77
CA ALA A 273 -6.36 -16.60 4.48
C ALA A 273 -7.48 -16.40 3.44
N CYS A 274 -7.41 -17.16 2.35
CA CYS A 274 -8.35 -17.11 1.24
C CYS A 274 -8.51 -18.50 0.62
N SER A 275 -9.67 -18.75 0.03
CA SER A 275 -9.94 -19.98 -0.71
C SER A 275 -9.92 -19.72 -2.22
N ASP A 276 -9.22 -20.57 -2.97
CA ASP A 276 -9.23 -20.55 -4.43
C ASP A 276 -10.58 -21.07 -4.97
N ASP A 277 -10.98 -20.65 -6.17
CA ASP A 277 -12.09 -21.27 -6.89
C ASP A 277 -11.69 -22.72 -7.22
N PRO A 278 -12.40 -23.73 -6.68
CA PRO A 278 -12.03 -25.14 -6.87
C PRO A 278 -12.02 -25.58 -8.33
N ASP A 279 -12.79 -24.94 -9.22
CA ASP A 279 -12.85 -25.29 -10.64
C ASP A 279 -11.60 -24.77 -11.40
N LEU A 280 -10.90 -23.78 -10.83
CA LEU A 280 -9.76 -23.09 -11.46
C LEU A 280 -8.45 -23.25 -10.67
N ALA A 281 -8.52 -23.77 -9.44
CA ALA A 281 -7.39 -23.97 -8.53
C ALA A 281 -6.30 -24.89 -9.10
N TRP A 282 -6.67 -25.81 -10.01
CA TRP A 282 -5.73 -26.72 -10.68
C TRP A 282 -4.58 -25.97 -11.38
N THR A 283 -4.81 -24.73 -11.82
CA THR A 283 -3.79 -23.92 -12.50
C THR A 283 -2.57 -23.63 -11.63
N ARG A 284 -2.72 -23.61 -10.30
CA ARG A 284 -1.61 -23.44 -9.35
C ARG A 284 -0.58 -24.57 -9.45
N ALA A 285 -1.04 -25.82 -9.57
CA ALA A 285 -0.15 -26.97 -9.72
C ALA A 285 0.60 -26.93 -11.06
N ALA A 286 -0.01 -26.36 -12.10
CA ALA A 286 0.63 -26.23 -13.41
C ALA A 286 1.82 -25.25 -13.40
N TRP A 287 1.86 -24.29 -12.48
CA TRP A 287 2.93 -23.30 -12.38
C TRP A 287 4.31 -23.89 -12.05
N ALA A 288 4.37 -25.03 -11.36
CA ALA A 288 5.63 -25.67 -10.97
C ALA A 288 6.56 -26.02 -12.16
N ARG A 289 6.02 -26.03 -13.39
CA ARG A 289 6.74 -26.36 -14.63
C ARG A 289 6.89 -25.17 -15.57
N VAL A 290 6.45 -23.99 -15.16
CA VAL A 290 6.43 -22.79 -15.99
C VAL A 290 7.33 -21.75 -15.35
N ALA A 291 8.23 -21.16 -16.14
CA ALA A 291 9.07 -20.08 -15.64
C ALA A 291 8.24 -18.82 -15.35
N PRO A 292 8.58 -18.02 -14.34
CA PRO A 292 8.04 -16.69 -14.18
C PRO A 292 8.28 -15.82 -15.42
N ASP A 293 7.38 -14.87 -15.66
CA ASP A 293 7.56 -13.82 -16.66
C ASP A 293 8.81 -12.99 -16.33
N ARG A 294 9.73 -12.89 -17.31
CA ARG A 294 11.02 -12.22 -17.14
C ARG A 294 10.92 -10.71 -16.93
N ARG A 295 9.75 -10.10 -17.17
CA ARG A 295 9.49 -8.68 -16.88
C ARG A 295 9.38 -8.38 -15.38
N VAL A 296 9.24 -9.41 -14.53
CA VAL A 296 9.01 -9.27 -13.09
C VAL A 296 10.28 -9.64 -12.31
N PRO A 297 10.70 -8.85 -11.29
CA PRO A 297 10.05 -7.64 -10.77
C PRO A 297 10.10 -6.46 -11.75
N LEU A 298 8.97 -5.75 -11.87
CA LEU A 298 8.85 -4.51 -12.65
C LEU A 298 9.55 -3.35 -11.93
N VAL A 299 9.54 -3.37 -10.60
CA VAL A 299 10.25 -2.43 -9.73
C VAL A 299 11.15 -3.26 -8.80
N PRO A 300 12.46 -3.37 -9.07
CA PRO A 300 13.34 -4.13 -8.21
C PRO A 300 13.48 -3.46 -6.83
N PRO A 301 13.69 -4.23 -5.75
CA PRO A 301 14.08 -3.65 -4.47
C PRO A 301 15.42 -2.90 -4.61
N ALA A 302 15.63 -1.87 -3.79
CA ALA A 302 16.89 -1.14 -3.80
C ALA A 302 18.06 -2.09 -3.50
N SER A 303 19.10 -2.07 -4.34
CA SER A 303 20.34 -2.79 -4.05
C SER A 303 20.95 -2.24 -2.77
N PRO A 304 21.48 -3.09 -1.86
CA PRO A 304 22.10 -2.64 -0.62
C PRO A 304 23.29 -1.67 -0.84
N ASP A 305 23.88 -1.65 -2.04
CA ASP A 305 25.00 -0.77 -2.40
C ASP A 305 24.59 0.65 -2.86
N SER A 306 23.29 0.98 -2.86
CA SER A 306 22.79 2.29 -3.32
C SER A 306 22.65 3.36 -2.23
N ALA A 307 23.06 3.05 -0.99
CA ALA A 307 23.22 4.07 0.04
C ALA A 307 24.41 4.96 -0.32
N SER A 308 24.14 6.07 -1.02
CA SER A 308 25.13 7.13 -1.24
C SER A 308 25.77 7.51 0.09
N PRO A 309 27.11 7.53 0.22
CA PRO A 309 27.75 7.99 1.43
C PRO A 309 27.38 9.45 1.62
N SER A 310 26.68 9.75 2.72
CA SER A 310 26.45 11.11 3.18
C SER A 310 27.80 11.83 3.22
N SER A 311 28.01 12.81 2.35
CA SER A 311 29.18 13.68 2.38
C SER A 311 29.11 14.54 3.63
N VAL A 312 29.66 14.04 4.73
CA VAL A 312 30.03 14.88 5.86
C VAL A 312 31.30 15.61 5.46
N SER A 313 31.14 16.86 5.02
CA SER A 313 32.26 17.79 4.86
C SER A 313 32.85 18.08 6.25
N PRO A 314 34.17 17.87 6.48
CA PRO A 314 34.80 18.30 7.72
C PRO A 314 35.32 19.72 7.49
N ASP A 315 34.57 20.73 7.95
CA ASP A 315 35.19 22.04 8.22
C ASP A 315 34.34 22.86 9.18
N SER A 316 34.76 22.86 10.45
CA SER A 316 34.66 23.99 11.38
C SER A 316 35.20 23.57 12.75
N ALA A 317 36.53 23.44 12.84
CA ALA A 317 37.22 23.54 14.12
C ALA A 317 37.96 24.89 14.15
N SER A 318 37.31 25.86 14.79
CA SER A 318 37.86 27.17 15.12
C SER A 318 39.12 27.03 15.97
N ALA A 319 40.23 27.59 15.50
CA ALA A 319 41.46 27.73 16.26
C ALA A 319 41.27 28.79 17.38
N LEU A 320 41.42 28.36 18.63
CA LEU A 320 41.72 29.22 19.76
C LEU A 320 43.19 29.00 20.12
N SER A 321 44.02 30.01 19.86
CA SER A 321 45.42 30.08 20.29
C SER A 321 45.51 30.39 21.78
N PRO A 322 46.54 29.89 22.50
CA PRO A 322 47.08 30.58 23.66
C PRO A 322 48.46 31.18 23.35
N VAL A 323 48.64 32.41 23.80
CA VAL A 323 49.93 33.10 23.97
C VAL A 323 50.35 32.93 25.42
N ASP A 324 51.63 32.59 25.63
CA ASP A 324 52.52 32.85 26.79
C ASP A 324 53.51 31.66 26.87
N GLY A 325 54.83 31.75 27.02
CA GLY A 325 55.76 32.83 27.36
C GLY A 325 56.87 32.23 28.27
N ARG A 326 58.16 32.38 27.88
CA ARG A 326 59.41 32.13 28.67
C ARG A 326 59.80 30.64 28.88
N ASP A 327 61.05 30.20 29.04
CA ASP A 327 62.38 30.82 29.08
C ASP A 327 63.48 29.75 28.77
N ALA A 328 64.64 30.26 28.34
CA ALA A 328 66.04 29.76 28.39
C ALA A 328 66.42 28.27 28.55
N SER A 329 67.29 27.76 27.66
CA SER A 329 68.73 27.44 27.91
C SER A 329 69.28 26.24 27.10
N GLY A 330 70.55 26.36 26.63
CA GLY A 330 71.51 25.23 26.61
C GLY A 330 71.78 24.43 25.32
N VAL A 331 72.68 24.97 24.50
CA VAL A 331 73.67 24.35 23.53
C VAL A 331 74.41 23.10 24.12
N PRO A 332 75.22 22.27 23.38
CA PRO A 332 75.22 21.71 22.00
C PRO A 332 75.46 20.17 21.93
N GLY A 333 75.53 19.59 20.72
CA GLY A 333 76.50 18.49 20.46
C GLY A 333 76.25 17.61 19.23
N SER A 334 77.17 17.72 18.25
CA SER A 334 77.47 16.86 17.07
C SER A 334 76.44 16.70 15.95
#